data_AF-A0A2R6KZS5-F1
#
_entry.id   AF-A0A2R6KZS5-F1
#
_cell.length_a   1.000
_cell.length_b   1.000
_cell.length_c   1.000
_cell.angle_alpha   90.00
_cell.angle_beta   90.00
_cell.angle_gamma   90.00
#
_symmetry.space_group_name_H-M   'P 1'
#
loop_
_entity.id
_entity.type
_entity.pdbx_description
1 polymer ?
#
loop_
_entity_poly.entity_id
_entity_poly.type
_entity_poly.pdbx_seq_one_letter_code
_entity_poly.pdbx_strand_id
1 'polypeptide(L)'
;MTGDHDRAVSVAITHALTVAITAVLISGLLIGAGQLLDEQEDRAATEQFSEIGGDLLSHINSLDRLNGTGDEVNVTVEPNYPGQVVGNPYQINITDDDSSYPFDTEYALVITSDVLDQPRQYPLNTTADLDETARVQGGEVLICLRNDEISMGANCT
;
A
#
# COMPACT_ATOMS: atom_id res chain seq x y z
N MET A 1 -70.89 14.68 7.45
CA MET A 1 -69.68 15.53 7.49
C MET A 1 -68.47 14.59 7.51
N THR A 2 -67.99 14.13 6.35
CA THR A 2 -66.86 13.17 6.26
C THR A 2 -65.89 13.44 5.08
N GLY A 3 -66.27 14.26 4.09
CA GLY A 3 -65.48 14.41 2.85
C GLY A 3 -64.21 15.28 2.92
N ASP A 4 -63.95 15.96 4.04
CA ASP A 4 -62.79 16.86 4.21
C ASP A 4 -61.56 16.14 4.79
N HIS A 5 -61.78 15.14 5.66
CA HIS A 5 -60.71 14.40 6.32
C HIS A 5 -59.97 13.43 5.38
N ASP A 6 -60.69 12.73 4.49
CA ASP A 6 -60.07 11.81 3.51
C ASP A 6 -59.15 12.53 2.50
N ARG A 7 -59.49 13.78 2.13
CA ARG A 7 -58.68 14.58 1.21
C ARG A 7 -57.44 15.15 1.91
N ALA A 8 -57.58 15.60 3.16
CA ALA A 8 -56.44 16.05 3.97
C ALA A 8 -55.44 14.91 4.23
N VAL A 9 -55.94 13.70 4.48
CA VAL A 9 -55.12 12.50 4.68
C VAL A 9 -54.39 12.09 3.39
N SER A 10 -55.06 12.17 2.24
CA SER A 10 -54.44 11.82 0.94
C SER A 10 -53.24 12.71 0.62
N VAL A 11 -53.34 14.02 0.84
CA VAL A 11 -52.24 14.98 0.62
C VAL A 11 -51.06 14.71 1.56
N ALA A 12 -51.33 14.43 2.84
CA ALA A 12 -50.30 14.10 3.81
C ALA A 12 -49.57 12.79 3.47
N ILE A 13 -50.30 11.77 3.03
CA ILE A 13 -49.73 10.47 2.63
C ILE A 13 -48.85 10.61 1.40
N THR A 14 -49.28 11.36 0.38
CA THR A 14 -48.46 11.57 -0.83
C THR A 14 -47.14 12.26 -0.51
N HIS A 15 -47.17 13.32 0.33
CA HIS A 15 -45.95 13.97 0.76
C HIS A 15 -45.04 13.06 1.60
N ALA A 16 -45.62 12.32 2.54
CA ALA A 16 -44.87 11.36 3.35
C ALA A 16 -44.20 10.28 2.48
N LEU A 17 -44.90 9.77 1.46
CA LEU A 17 -44.36 8.80 0.52
C LEU A 17 -43.22 9.38 -0.32
N THR A 18 -43.35 10.61 -0.82
CA THR A 18 -42.25 11.28 -1.55
C THR A 18 -41.03 11.43 -0.67
N VAL A 19 -41.19 11.92 0.56
CA VAL A 19 -40.09 12.07 1.51
C VAL A 19 -39.44 10.71 1.80
N ALA A 20 -40.24 9.66 2.02
CA ALA A 20 -39.73 8.31 2.26
C ALA A 20 -38.90 7.80 1.08
N ILE A 21 -39.37 7.97 -0.16
CA ILE A 21 -38.62 7.55 -1.36
C ILE A 21 -37.33 8.35 -1.48
N THR A 22 -37.37 9.68 -1.33
CA THR A 22 -36.15 10.50 -1.41
C THR A 22 -35.13 10.13 -0.35
N ALA A 23 -35.58 9.82 0.88
CA ALA A 23 -34.70 9.38 1.95
C ALA A 23 -34.01 8.06 1.59
N VAL A 24 -34.74 7.08 1.05
CA VAL A 24 -34.15 5.81 0.58
C VAL A 24 -33.16 6.03 -0.55
N LEU A 25 -33.48 6.89 -1.52
CA LEU A 25 -32.60 7.19 -2.65
C LEU A 25 -31.30 7.87 -2.19
N ILE A 26 -31.40 8.86 -1.31
CA ILE A 26 -30.23 9.57 -0.76
C ILE A 26 -29.37 8.59 0.04
N SER A 27 -29.97 7.77 0.90
CA SER A 27 -29.23 6.76 1.66
C SER A 27 -28.51 5.78 0.73
N GLY A 28 -29.19 5.27 -0.30
CA GLY A 28 -28.57 4.37 -1.28
C GLY A 28 -27.41 5.03 -2.03
N LEU A 29 -27.58 6.30 -2.43
CA LEU A 29 -26.52 7.06 -3.10
C LEU A 29 -25.30 7.28 -2.20
N LEU A 30 -25.51 7.65 -0.94
CA LEU A 30 -24.42 7.87 0.01
C LEU A 30 -23.64 6.59 0.28
N ILE A 31 -24.33 5.46 0.46
CA ILE A 31 -23.68 4.15 0.65
C ILE A 31 -22.87 3.78 -0.59
N GLY A 32 -23.45 3.92 -1.78
CA GLY A 32 -22.76 3.62 -3.04
C GLY A 32 -21.55 4.53 -3.29
N ALA A 33 -21.65 5.81 -2.94
CA ALA A 33 -20.54 6.75 -3.05
C ALA A 33 -19.39 6.42 -2.08
N GLY A 34 -19.71 5.98 -0.85
CA GLY A 34 -18.72 5.52 0.11
C GLY A 34 -17.94 4.31 -0.39
N GLN A 35 -18.64 3.28 -0.86
CA GLN A 35 -18.00 2.07 -1.41
C GLN A 35 -17.08 2.38 -2.61
N LEU A 36 -17.51 3.26 -3.51
CA LEU A 36 -16.69 3.66 -4.66
C LEU A 36 -15.44 4.44 -4.23
N LEU A 37 -15.51 5.25 -3.17
CA LEU A 37 -14.36 5.95 -2.64
C LEU A 37 -13.36 4.97 -2.03
N ASP A 38 -13.82 4.03 -1.21
CA ASP A 38 -12.99 2.99 -0.60
C ASP A 38 -12.25 2.17 -1.67
N GLU A 39 -12.95 1.77 -2.75
CA GLU A 39 -12.35 1.05 -3.89
C GLU A 39 -11.29 1.89 -4.64
N GLN A 40 -11.47 3.21 -4.71
CA GLN A 40 -10.49 4.10 -5.33
C GLN A 40 -9.26 4.28 -4.45
N GLU A 41 -9.46 4.39 -3.14
CA GLU A 41 -8.37 4.49 -2.16
C GLU A 41 -7.52 3.21 -2.16
N ASP A 42 -8.14 2.02 -2.14
CA ASP A 42 -7.44 0.73 -2.22
C ASP A 42 -6.64 0.58 -3.53
N ARG A 43 -7.26 0.93 -4.67
CA ARG A 43 -6.57 0.90 -5.96
C ARG A 43 -5.37 1.85 -5.98
N ALA A 44 -5.55 3.08 -5.50
CA ALA A 44 -4.48 4.07 -5.44
C ALA A 44 -3.35 3.66 -4.49
N ALA A 45 -3.66 3.01 -3.37
CA ALA A 45 -2.66 2.46 -2.46
C ALA A 45 -1.87 1.32 -3.14
N THR A 46 -2.56 0.38 -3.77
CA THR A 46 -1.95 -0.75 -4.48
C THR A 46 -1.01 -0.29 -5.59
N GLU A 47 -1.42 0.70 -6.39
CA GLU A 47 -0.60 1.27 -7.46
C GLU A 47 0.67 1.92 -6.91
N GLN A 48 0.55 2.75 -5.86
CA GLN A 48 1.69 3.40 -5.23
C GLN A 48 2.67 2.39 -4.63
N PHE A 49 2.20 1.37 -3.92
CA PHE A 49 3.10 0.34 -3.38
C PHE A 49 3.75 -0.50 -4.47
N SER A 50 3.07 -0.72 -5.60
CA SER A 50 3.67 -1.38 -6.77
C SER A 50 4.80 -0.56 -7.39
N GLU A 51 4.65 0.76 -7.44
CA GLU A 51 5.70 1.67 -7.92
C GLU A 51 6.89 1.70 -6.95
N ILE A 52 6.63 1.89 -5.64
CA ILE A 52 7.66 1.89 -4.60
C ILE A 52 8.42 0.55 -4.58
N GLY A 53 7.71 -0.57 -4.57
CA GLY A 53 8.32 -1.90 -4.59
C GLY A 53 9.15 -2.13 -5.85
N GLY A 54 8.62 -1.77 -7.02
CA GLY A 54 9.34 -1.91 -8.29
C GLY A 54 10.62 -1.06 -8.35
N ASP A 55 10.57 0.16 -7.83
CA ASP A 55 11.72 1.05 -7.78
C ASP A 55 12.79 0.57 -6.77
N LEU A 56 12.38 0.10 -5.59
CA LEU A 56 13.28 -0.54 -4.61
C LEU A 56 13.98 -1.77 -5.20
N LEU A 57 13.24 -2.64 -5.90
CA LEU A 57 13.81 -3.78 -6.60
C LEU A 57 14.85 -3.34 -7.64
N SER A 58 14.57 -2.26 -8.38
CA SER A 58 15.51 -1.72 -9.37
C SER A 58 16.80 -1.23 -8.73
N HIS A 59 16.73 -0.59 -7.56
CA HIS A 59 17.92 -0.17 -6.80
C HIS A 59 18.73 -1.37 -6.32
N ILE A 60 18.08 -2.37 -5.70
CA ILE A 60 18.77 -3.58 -5.21
C ILE A 60 19.43 -4.32 -6.38
N ASN A 61 18.72 -4.52 -7.49
CA ASN A 61 19.29 -5.15 -8.70
C ASN A 61 20.46 -4.36 -9.28
N SER A 62 20.44 -3.04 -9.17
CA SER A 62 21.55 -2.20 -9.63
C SER A 62 22.77 -2.35 -8.72
N LEU A 63 22.57 -2.44 -7.41
CA LEU A 63 23.63 -2.70 -6.44
C LEU A 63 24.20 -4.12 -6.58
N ASP A 64 23.37 -5.15 -6.75
CA ASP A 64 23.82 -6.53 -6.97
C ASP A 64 24.69 -6.64 -8.23
N ARG A 65 24.29 -5.96 -9.32
CA ARG A 65 25.12 -5.91 -10.54
C ARG A 65 26.46 -5.21 -10.34
N LEU A 66 26.54 -4.22 -9.45
CA LEU A 66 27.80 -3.58 -9.08
C LEU A 66 28.65 -4.53 -8.22
N ASN A 67 28.03 -5.28 -7.32
CA ASN A 67 28.70 -6.29 -6.51
C ASN A 67 29.34 -7.38 -7.38
N GLY A 68 28.61 -7.86 -8.40
CA GLY A 68 29.08 -8.85 -9.35
C GLY A 68 30.27 -8.42 -10.24
N THR A 69 30.75 -7.18 -10.14
CA THR A 69 31.96 -6.73 -10.86
C THR A 69 33.26 -7.25 -10.22
N GLY A 70 33.21 -7.73 -8.98
CA GLY A 70 34.33 -8.41 -8.31
C GLY A 70 35.38 -7.47 -7.68
N ASP A 71 35.13 -6.15 -7.70
CA ASP A 71 35.86 -5.17 -6.91
C ASP A 71 35.08 -4.89 -5.61
N GLU A 72 35.76 -4.59 -4.50
CA GLU A 72 35.10 -4.17 -3.26
C GLU A 72 34.50 -2.77 -3.47
N VAL A 73 33.20 -2.71 -3.77
CA VAL A 73 32.49 -1.47 -4.08
C VAL A 73 31.60 -1.06 -2.91
N ASN A 74 31.79 0.16 -2.42
CA ASN A 74 30.91 0.79 -1.45
C ASN A 74 30.03 1.82 -2.14
N VAL A 75 28.71 1.58 -2.16
CA VAL A 75 27.72 2.50 -2.73
C VAL A 75 26.63 2.78 -1.71
N THR A 76 26.11 3.99 -1.71
CA THR A 76 24.92 4.38 -0.94
C THR A 76 23.99 5.16 -1.84
N VAL A 77 22.71 4.82 -1.78
CA VAL A 77 21.62 5.46 -2.51
C VAL A 77 20.58 5.90 -1.48
N GLU A 78 20.02 7.09 -1.68
CA GLU A 78 19.04 7.71 -0.80
C GLU A 78 17.76 8.03 -1.59
N PRO A 79 17.00 7.02 -2.05
CA PRO A 79 15.70 7.27 -2.64
C PRO A 79 14.75 7.93 -1.63
N ASN A 80 14.01 8.93 -2.13
CA ASN A 80 12.98 9.62 -1.36
C ASN A 80 11.59 9.17 -1.83
N TYR A 81 10.93 8.38 -1.00
CA TYR A 81 9.55 7.94 -1.18
C TYR A 81 8.57 8.79 -0.37
N PRO A 82 7.27 8.71 -0.64
CA PRO A 82 6.26 9.26 0.28
C PRO A 82 6.43 8.67 1.69
N GLY A 83 6.27 9.48 2.74
CA GLY A 83 6.27 8.95 4.12
C GLY A 83 5.01 8.15 4.46
N GLN A 84 3.95 8.33 3.67
CA GLN A 84 2.62 7.75 3.87
C GLN A 84 1.95 7.51 2.52
N VAL A 85 1.11 6.48 2.44
CA VAL A 85 0.26 6.16 1.29
C VAL A 85 -1.18 6.15 1.78
N VAL A 86 -2.05 6.97 1.15
CA VAL A 86 -3.44 7.16 1.59
C VAL A 86 -3.53 7.52 3.08
N GLY A 87 -2.64 8.41 3.54
CA GLY A 87 -2.59 8.86 4.94
C GLY A 87 -2.08 7.83 5.96
N ASN A 88 -1.70 6.63 5.53
CA ASN A 88 -1.18 5.59 6.40
C ASN A 88 0.33 5.46 6.24
N PRO A 89 1.12 5.44 7.34
CA PRO A 89 2.52 5.09 7.26
C PRO A 89 2.68 3.65 6.80
N TYR A 90 3.86 3.32 6.30
CA TYR A 90 4.19 1.98 5.88
C TYR A 90 5.63 1.62 6.23
N GLN A 91 5.91 0.33 6.27
CA GLN A 91 7.20 -0.22 6.60
C GLN A 91 7.67 -1.15 5.49
N ILE A 92 8.96 -1.10 5.21
CA ILE A 92 9.67 -1.91 4.24
C ILE A 92 10.64 -2.80 5.02
N ASN A 93 10.59 -4.11 4.77
CA ASN A 93 11.49 -5.08 5.37
C ASN A 93 11.97 -6.07 4.31
N ILE A 94 13.12 -6.69 4.53
CA ILE A 94 13.57 -7.88 3.79
C ILE A 94 13.36 -9.08 4.71
N THR A 95 12.99 -10.22 4.14
CA THR A 95 12.85 -11.49 4.87
C THR A 95 13.35 -12.64 4.00
N ASP A 96 13.96 -13.64 4.64
CA ASP A 96 14.42 -14.91 4.06
C ASP A 96 13.48 -16.09 4.38
N ASP A 97 12.53 -15.87 5.29
CA ASP A 97 11.53 -16.85 5.70
C ASP A 97 10.60 -17.24 4.55
N ASP A 98 10.89 -18.37 3.92
CA ASP A 98 10.10 -19.00 2.85
C ASP A 98 8.63 -19.28 3.24
N SER A 99 8.33 -19.35 4.53
CA SER A 99 6.94 -19.50 5.01
C SER A 99 6.16 -18.19 4.99
N SER A 100 6.86 -17.06 4.92
CA SER A 100 6.29 -15.72 4.86
C SER A 100 5.94 -15.28 3.43
N TYR A 101 6.41 -15.96 2.39
CA TYR A 101 6.14 -15.60 0.99
C TYR A 101 6.15 -16.79 0.01
N PRO A 102 5.38 -16.75 -1.10
CA PRO A 102 5.17 -17.90 -1.97
C PRO A 102 6.19 -18.01 -3.13
N PHE A 103 7.40 -17.50 -2.98
CA PHE A 103 8.39 -17.40 -4.07
C PHE A 103 9.54 -18.39 -3.88
N ASP A 104 10.12 -18.86 -4.98
CA ASP A 104 11.30 -19.75 -4.98
C ASP A 104 12.63 -18.97 -4.76
N THR A 105 12.58 -17.73 -4.28
CA THR A 105 13.76 -16.89 -4.02
C THR A 105 14.17 -16.97 -2.55
N GLU A 106 15.47 -16.82 -2.28
CA GLU A 106 16.00 -16.83 -0.91
C GLU A 106 15.54 -15.63 -0.09
N TYR A 107 15.26 -14.50 -0.73
CA TYR A 107 14.78 -13.31 -0.05
C TYR A 107 13.52 -12.74 -0.73
N ALA A 108 12.72 -12.02 0.06
CA ALA A 108 11.61 -11.22 -0.42
C ALA A 108 11.58 -9.83 0.25
N LEU A 109 11.22 -8.83 -0.54
CA LEU A 109 10.90 -7.49 -0.05
C LEU A 109 9.43 -7.48 0.38
N VAL A 110 9.16 -7.08 1.62
CA VAL A 110 7.82 -7.03 2.20
C VAL A 110 7.47 -5.61 2.60
N ILE A 111 6.35 -5.12 2.09
CA ILE A 111 5.77 -3.82 2.44
C ILE A 111 4.50 -4.04 3.26
N THR A 112 4.46 -3.46 4.47
CA THR A 112 3.32 -3.51 5.38
C THR A 112 2.76 -2.11 5.62
N SER A 113 1.42 -2.00 5.68
CA SER A 113 0.72 -0.74 5.98
C SER A 113 -0.68 -1.07 6.48
N ASP A 114 -1.27 -0.20 7.30
CA ASP A 114 -2.64 -0.37 7.82
C ASP A 114 -3.71 -0.25 6.72
N VAL A 115 -3.38 0.36 5.58
CA VAL A 115 -4.27 0.44 4.41
C VAL A 115 -4.30 -0.86 3.60
N LEU A 116 -3.37 -1.78 3.87
CA LEU A 116 -3.27 -3.04 3.15
C LEU A 116 -3.89 -4.16 3.99
N ASP A 117 -4.87 -4.87 3.41
CA ASP A 117 -5.41 -6.09 4.02
C ASP A 117 -4.35 -7.18 4.17
N GLN A 118 -3.37 -7.21 3.26
CA GLN A 118 -2.26 -8.17 3.24
C GLN A 118 -0.96 -7.48 2.84
N PRO A 119 0.18 -7.87 3.42
CA PRO A 119 1.49 -7.35 3.02
C PRO A 119 1.73 -7.53 1.53
N ARG A 120 2.33 -6.53 0.89
CA ARG A 120 2.78 -6.63 -0.51
C ARG A 120 4.18 -7.22 -0.52
N GLN A 121 4.39 -8.24 -1.35
CA GLN A 121 5.61 -9.03 -1.37
C GLN A 121 6.20 -9.03 -2.77
N TYR A 122 7.51 -8.86 -2.87
CA TYR A 122 8.24 -8.86 -4.13
C TYR A 122 9.45 -9.78 -4.01
N PRO A 123 9.65 -10.73 -4.95
CA PRO A 123 10.81 -11.61 -4.91
C PRO A 123 12.08 -10.82 -5.17
N LEU A 124 13.13 -11.11 -4.40
CA LEU A 124 14.47 -10.56 -4.59
C LEU A 124 15.36 -11.62 -5.22
N ASN A 125 15.91 -11.33 -6.40
CA ASN A 125 16.86 -12.20 -7.07
C ASN A 125 18.22 -11.50 -7.09
N THR A 126 18.98 -11.74 -6.04
CA THR A 126 20.30 -11.15 -5.81
C THR A 126 21.30 -12.25 -5.53
N THR A 127 22.55 -11.99 -5.85
CA THR A 127 23.70 -12.83 -5.48
C THR A 127 24.46 -12.27 -4.28
N ALA A 128 24.33 -10.98 -4.02
CA ALA A 128 24.78 -10.35 -2.78
C ALA A 128 23.91 -10.77 -1.59
N ASP A 129 24.53 -10.93 -0.42
CA ASP A 129 23.83 -11.19 0.83
C ASP A 129 22.94 -9.98 1.21
N LEU A 130 21.79 -10.24 1.83
CA LEU A 130 20.85 -9.19 2.24
C LEU A 130 20.66 -9.19 3.76
N ASP A 131 20.63 -7.99 4.33
CA ASP A 131 20.32 -7.82 5.74
C ASP A 131 18.80 -7.93 6.01
N GLU A 132 18.37 -9.13 6.40
CA GLU A 132 17.00 -9.47 6.79
C GLU A 132 16.51 -8.76 8.07
N THR A 133 17.42 -8.17 8.85
CA THR A 133 17.04 -7.44 10.07
C THR A 133 16.64 -6.00 9.77
N ALA A 134 16.99 -5.50 8.59
CA ALA A 134 16.73 -4.14 8.15
C ALA A 134 15.22 -3.88 8.04
N ARG A 135 14.75 -2.92 8.83
CA ARG A 135 13.37 -2.45 8.83
C ARG A 135 13.37 -0.94 8.67
N VAL A 136 12.74 -0.45 7.62
CA VAL A 136 12.75 0.99 7.28
C VAL A 136 11.34 1.49 7.12
N GLN A 137 11.07 2.69 7.64
CA GLN A 137 9.81 3.37 7.43
C GLN A 137 9.83 4.10 6.08
N GLY A 138 8.68 4.25 5.43
CA GLY A 138 8.56 5.11 4.25
C GLY A 138 9.10 6.53 4.47
N GLY A 139 9.45 7.21 3.38
CA GLY A 139 10.14 8.50 3.41
C GLY A 139 11.53 8.40 2.79
N GLU A 140 12.53 8.93 3.47
CA GLU A 140 13.93 8.82 3.07
C GLU A 140 14.43 7.41 3.45
N VAL A 141 14.70 6.60 2.43
CA VAL A 141 15.15 5.22 2.60
C VAL A 141 16.60 5.15 2.16
N LEU A 142 17.50 4.87 3.10
CA LEU A 142 18.91 4.60 2.79
C LEU A 142 19.07 3.16 2.31
N ILE A 143 19.79 2.94 1.22
CA ILE A 143 20.16 1.63 0.70
C ILE A 143 21.67 1.65 0.43
N CYS A 144 22.39 0.63 0.87
CA CYS A 144 23.84 0.58 0.75
C CYS A 144 24.32 -0.81 0.39
N LEU A 145 25.45 -0.84 -0.32
CA LEU A 145 26.25 -2.05 -0.58
C LEU A 145 27.60 -1.87 0.12
N ARG A 146 27.97 -2.81 0.99
CA ARG A 146 29.27 -2.85 1.68
C ARG A 146 29.67 -4.31 1.93
N ASN A 147 30.93 -4.67 1.65
CA ASN A 147 31.47 -6.02 1.88
C ASN A 147 30.59 -7.14 1.31
N ASP A 148 30.10 -7.00 0.07
CA ASP A 148 29.18 -7.94 -0.58
C ASP A 148 27.80 -8.11 0.07
N GLU A 149 27.44 -7.26 1.05
CA GLU A 149 26.15 -7.24 1.73
C GLU A 149 25.36 -5.97 1.37
N ILE A 150 24.09 -6.14 0.99
CA ILE A 150 23.14 -5.06 0.75
C ILE A 150 22.28 -4.89 2.01
N SER A 151 22.24 -3.66 2.53
CA SER A 151 21.45 -3.32 3.71
C SER A 151 20.63 -2.05 3.49
N MET A 152 19.69 -1.77 4.40
CA MET A 152 18.80 -0.61 4.36
C MET A 152 18.71 0.11 5.70
N GLY A 153 18.43 1.41 5.64
CA GLY A 153 18.16 2.26 6.80
C GLY A 153 19.38 2.48 7.68
N ALA A 154 19.21 2.33 8.99
CA ALA A 154 20.26 2.60 9.98
C ALA A 154 21.46 1.65 9.88
N ASN A 155 21.30 0.49 9.24
CA ASN A 155 22.38 -0.46 9.04
C ASN A 155 23.35 -0.02 7.93
N CYS A 156 23.02 1.06 7.21
CA CYS A 156 23.91 1.71 6.25
C CYS A 156 24.90 2.71 6.84
N THR A 157 24.83 3.02 8.13
CA THR A 157 25.79 3.93 8.78
C THR A 157 26.98 3.20 9.34
#